data_AF-A0ABD6GBA1-F1
#
_entry.id   AF-A0ABD6GBA1-F1
#
_cell.length_a   1.000
_cell.length_b   1.000
_cell.length_c   1.000
_cell.angle_alpha   90.00
_cell.angle_beta   90.00
_cell.angle_gamma   90.00
#
_symmetry.space_group_name_H-M   'P 1'
#
loop_
_entity.id
_entity.type
_entity.pdbx_description
1 polymer ?
#
loop_
_entity_poly.entity_id
_entity_poly.type
_entity_poly.pdbx_seq_one_letter_code
_entity_poly.pdbx_strand_id
1 'polypeptide(L)'
;MNESPPDMQHPTPEAIETLADDLRQRSEALSSRLLAGNGVEEDAALRTQIAEIAAGMIVFTARKEGEPSPIPALLAKPAPSADAPQPLLDRIRALAPDLLND
;
A
#
# COMPACT_ATOMS: atom_id res chain seq x y z
N MET A 1 4.09 21.08 33.09
CA MET A 1 4.51 20.31 31.90
C MET A 1 3.32 20.29 30.96
N ASN A 2 3.40 21.00 29.83
CA ASN A 2 2.33 20.96 28.83
C ASN A 2 2.57 19.73 27.95
N GLU A 3 1.76 18.70 28.12
CA GLU A 3 1.70 17.59 27.17
C GLU A 3 0.91 18.08 25.96
N SER A 4 1.61 18.34 24.86
CA SER A 4 0.98 18.56 23.56
C SER A 4 0.09 17.36 23.21
N PRO A 5 -1.09 17.56 22.59
CA PRO A 5 -1.91 16.44 22.14
C PRO A 5 -1.09 15.58 21.17
N PRO A 6 -1.27 14.24 21.18
CA PRO A 6 -0.59 13.38 20.22
C PRO A 6 -1.00 13.82 18.81
N ASP A 7 -0.02 14.09 17.96
CA ASP A 7 -0.24 14.33 16.53
C ASP A 7 -0.95 13.11 15.93
N MET A 8 -2.28 13.18 15.83
CA MET A 8 -3.13 12.11 15.26
C MET A 8 -2.94 11.92 13.75
N GLN A 9 -1.94 12.58 13.16
CA GLN A 9 -1.67 12.60 11.71
C GLN A 9 -0.45 11.76 11.30
N HIS A 10 0.37 11.32 12.26
CA HIS A 10 1.54 10.47 11.97
C HIS A 10 1.32 9.05 12.50
N PRO A 11 1.36 8.01 11.65
CA PRO A 11 1.27 6.63 12.12
C PRO A 11 2.42 6.34 13.09
N THR A 12 2.12 5.66 14.19
CA THR A 12 3.15 5.33 15.17
C THR A 12 4.19 4.38 14.57
N PRO A 13 5.44 4.38 15.07
CA PRO A 13 6.47 3.44 14.60
C PRO A 13 6.02 1.98 14.66
N GLU A 14 5.24 1.61 15.69
CA GLU A 14 4.70 0.26 15.86
C GLU A 14 3.67 -0.10 14.77
N ALA A 15 2.86 0.87 14.34
CA ALA A 15 1.92 0.67 13.25
C ALA A 15 2.64 0.49 11.90
N ILE A 16 3.76 1.20 11.69
CA ILE A 16 4.60 1.04 10.50
C ILE A 16 5.28 -0.34 10.49
N GLU A 17 5.79 -0.80 11.63
CA GLU A 17 6.42 -2.13 11.75
C GLU A 17 5.40 -3.26 11.54
N THR A 18 4.21 -3.13 12.14
CA THR A 18 3.11 -4.10 11.93
C THR A 18 2.73 -4.20 10.45
N LEU A 19 2.68 -3.08 9.74
CA LEU A 19 2.44 -3.05 8.30
C LEU A 19 3.60 -3.72 7.53
N ALA A 20 4.84 -3.50 7.94
CA ALA A 20 6.00 -4.13 7.32
C ALA A 20 5.97 -5.66 7.45
N ASP A 21 5.62 -6.18 8.64
CA ASP A 21 5.52 -7.62 8.89
C ASP A 21 4.38 -8.27 8.09
N ASP A 22 3.20 -7.64 8.03
CA ASP A 22 2.09 -8.12 7.20
C ASP A 22 2.48 -8.17 5.72
N LEU A 23 3.15 -7.13 5.21
CA LEU A 23 3.62 -7.10 3.82
C LEU A 23 4.67 -8.19 3.54
N ARG A 24 5.59 -8.43 4.48
CA ARG A 24 6.58 -9.52 4.37
C ARG A 24 5.89 -10.88 4.31
N GLN A 25 4.96 -11.15 5.24
CA GLN A 25 4.20 -12.41 5.26
C GLN A 25 3.42 -12.62 3.95
N ARG A 26 2.77 -11.56 3.44
CA ARG A 26 2.04 -11.64 2.15
C ARG A 26 2.97 -11.89 0.97
N SER A 27 4.17 -11.27 0.96
CA SER A 27 5.18 -11.48 -0.07
C SER A 27 5.72 -12.92 -0.08
N GLU A 28 5.94 -13.51 1.09
CA GLU A 28 6.36 -14.91 1.23
C GLU A 28 5.27 -15.88 0.75
N ALA A 29 4.02 -15.62 1.12
CA ALA A 29 2.87 -16.38 0.64
C ALA A 29 2.69 -16.27 -0.88
N LEU A 30 2.82 -15.06 -1.45
CA LEU A 30 2.80 -14.86 -2.89
C LEU A 30 3.92 -15.63 -3.58
N SER A 31 5.14 -15.56 -3.05
CA SER A 31 6.30 -16.27 -3.60
C SER A 31 6.05 -17.78 -3.61
N SER A 32 5.56 -18.34 -2.50
CA SER A 32 5.20 -19.77 -2.41
C SER A 32 4.16 -20.18 -3.45
N ARG A 33 3.14 -19.33 -3.68
CA ARG A 33 2.11 -19.56 -4.70
C ARG A 33 2.68 -19.48 -6.12
N LEU A 34 3.54 -18.51 -6.41
CA LEU A 34 4.19 -18.37 -7.71
C LEU A 34 5.07 -19.59 -8.05
N LEU A 35 5.74 -20.17 -7.05
CA LEU A 35 6.52 -21.40 -7.23
C LEU A 35 5.63 -22.64 -7.42
N ALA A 36 4.43 -22.67 -6.83
CA ALA A 36 3.52 -23.81 -6.88
C ALA A 36 2.55 -23.79 -8.08
N GLY A 37 2.30 -22.61 -8.66
CA GLY A 37 1.28 -22.39 -9.68
C GLY A 37 1.73 -22.75 -11.10
N ASN A 38 0.87 -23.45 -11.84
CA ASN A 38 1.21 -24.03 -13.14
C ASN A 38 0.27 -23.60 -14.29
N GLY A 39 -0.56 -22.55 -14.15
CA GLY A 39 -1.58 -22.28 -15.16
C GLY A 39 -2.29 -20.91 -15.10
N VAL A 40 -3.00 -20.62 -16.19
CA VAL A 40 -3.72 -19.35 -16.45
C VAL A 40 -4.93 -19.15 -15.53
N GLU A 41 -5.48 -20.22 -14.93
CA GLU A 41 -6.64 -20.15 -14.04
C GLU A 41 -6.38 -19.34 -12.75
N GLU A 42 -5.13 -19.25 -12.30
CA GLU A 42 -4.76 -18.47 -11.10
C GLU A 42 -4.23 -17.07 -11.40
N ASP A 43 -3.97 -16.75 -12.68
CA ASP A 43 -3.29 -15.51 -13.08
C ASP A 43 -4.02 -14.25 -12.63
N ALA A 44 -5.35 -14.22 -12.71
CA ALA A 44 -6.15 -13.08 -12.24
C ALA A 44 -6.05 -12.90 -10.71
N ALA A 45 -6.03 -14.00 -9.96
CA ALA A 45 -5.88 -13.96 -8.51
C ALA A 45 -4.45 -13.55 -8.09
N LEU A 46 -3.43 -14.00 -8.84
CA LEU A 46 -2.04 -13.60 -8.63
C LEU A 46 -1.85 -12.11 -8.93
N ARG A 47 -2.37 -11.60 -10.05
CA ARG A 47 -2.34 -10.17 -10.37
C ARG A 47 -3.03 -9.31 -9.30
N THR A 48 -4.14 -9.80 -8.76
CA THR A 48 -4.84 -9.14 -7.64
C THR A 48 -3.96 -9.07 -6.40
N GLN A 49 -3.35 -10.19 -5.99
CA GLN A 49 -2.46 -10.24 -4.82
C GLN A 49 -1.21 -9.35 -5.00
N ILE A 50 -0.63 -9.32 -6.20
CA ILE A 50 0.49 -8.44 -6.54
C ILE A 50 0.08 -6.97 -6.38
N ALA A 51 -1.10 -6.59 -6.89
CA ALA A 51 -1.59 -5.22 -6.79
C ALA A 51 -1.87 -4.80 -5.33
N GLU A 52 -2.32 -5.72 -4.47
CA GLU A 52 -2.52 -5.46 -3.03
C GLU A 52 -1.20 -5.22 -2.31
N ILE A 53 -0.20 -6.06 -2.56
CA ILE A 53 1.14 -5.90 -1.97
C ILE A 53 1.75 -4.58 -2.46
N ALA A 54 1.64 -4.27 -3.75
CA ALA A 54 2.15 -3.01 -4.30
C ALA A 54 1.48 -1.78 -3.66
N ALA A 55 0.15 -1.79 -3.49
CA ALA A 55 -0.56 -0.71 -2.81
C ALA A 55 -0.07 -0.54 -1.37
N GLY A 56 0.07 -1.65 -0.63
CA GLY A 56 0.58 -1.62 0.73
C GLY A 56 2.03 -1.14 0.84
N MET A 57 2.91 -1.53 -0.08
CA MET A 57 4.29 -1.04 -0.14
C MET A 57 4.37 0.46 -0.39
N ILE A 58 3.49 1.02 -1.24
CA ILE A 58 3.41 2.46 -1.49
C ILE A 58 2.98 3.19 -0.21
N VAL A 59 1.94 2.70 0.46
CA VAL A 59 1.48 3.25 1.76
C VAL A 59 2.58 3.18 2.81
N PHE A 60 3.24 2.02 2.95
CA PHE A 60 4.35 1.84 3.87
C PHE A 60 5.48 2.83 3.60
N THR A 61 5.86 3.00 2.32
CA THR A 61 6.93 3.91 1.93
C THR A 61 6.58 5.36 2.24
N ALA A 62 5.36 5.79 1.90
CA ALA A 62 4.88 7.14 2.22
C ALA A 62 4.91 7.43 3.72
N ARG A 63 4.45 6.47 4.53
CA ARG A 63 4.43 6.58 6.00
C ARG A 63 5.82 6.56 6.61
N LYS A 64 6.73 5.75 6.05
CA LYS A 64 8.12 5.66 6.51
C LYS A 64 8.93 6.92 6.17
N GLU A 65 8.70 7.50 4.99
CA GLU A 65 9.34 8.74 4.56
C GLU A 65 8.74 9.97 5.27
N GLY A 66 7.45 9.95 5.61
CA GLY A 66 6.76 11.02 6.30
C GLY A 66 6.51 12.24 5.41
N GLU A 67 6.51 13.44 6.00
CA GLU A 67 6.27 14.72 5.31
C GLU A 67 7.12 14.94 4.03
N PRO A 68 8.42 14.60 3.97
CA PRO A 68 9.20 14.79 2.75
C PRO A 68 8.88 13.79 1.62
N SER A 69 7.97 12.83 1.84
CA SER A 69 7.62 11.86 0.81
C SER A 69 6.95 12.53 -0.39
N PRO A 70 7.42 12.29 -1.63
CA PRO A 70 6.74 12.77 -2.83
C PRO A 70 5.47 11.97 -3.16
N ILE A 71 5.24 10.84 -2.49
CA ILE A 71 4.19 9.88 -2.84
C ILE A 71 2.79 10.50 -2.77
N PRO A 72 2.37 11.21 -1.70
CA PRO A 72 1.04 11.84 -1.65
C PRO A 72 0.78 12.76 -2.86
N ALA A 73 1.76 13.60 -3.21
CA ALA A 73 1.67 14.51 -4.36
C ALA A 73 1.62 13.78 -5.71
N LEU A 74 2.27 12.61 -5.83
CA LEU A 74 2.18 11.77 -7.03
C LEU A 74 0.80 11.12 -7.16
N LEU A 75 0.19 10.72 -6.04
CA LEU A 75 -1.12 10.06 -6.02
C LEU A 75 -2.29 11.04 -6.21
N ALA A 76 -2.10 12.31 -5.86
CA ALA A 76 -3.07 13.38 -6.13
C ALA A 76 -3.23 13.69 -7.63
N LYS A 77 -2.27 13.28 -8.48
CA LYS A 77 -2.33 13.50 -9.92
C LYS A 77 -3.31 12.51 -10.57
N PRO A 78 -4.19 12.98 -11.48
CA PRO A 78 -5.09 12.09 -12.19
C PRO A 78 -4.30 11.08 -13.04
N ALA A 79 -4.57 9.80 -12.83
CA ALA A 79 -3.98 8.73 -13.62
C ALA A 79 -4.48 8.78 -15.07
N PRO A 80 -3.61 8.69 -16.08
CA PRO A 80 -4.05 8.57 -17.47
C PRO A 80 -4.69 7.19 -17.72
N SER A 81 -5.99 7.24 -18.08
CA SER A 81 -6.85 6.20 -18.67
C SER A 81 -7.26 4.99 -17.82
N ALA A 82 -8.57 4.76 -17.82
CA ALA A 82 -9.38 3.94 -16.91
C ALA A 82 -9.61 2.48 -17.35
N ASP A 83 -8.72 1.89 -18.17
CA ASP A 83 -8.97 0.59 -18.80
C ASP A 83 -8.38 -0.61 -18.03
N ALA A 84 -7.94 -0.40 -16.77
CA ALA A 84 -7.40 -1.45 -15.91
C ALA A 84 -8.47 -1.96 -14.91
N PRO A 85 -8.63 -3.30 -14.75
CA PRO A 85 -9.49 -3.86 -13.70
C PRO A 85 -8.94 -3.48 -12.32
N GLN A 86 -9.60 -2.51 -11.68
CA GLN A 86 -9.21 -1.79 -10.46
C GLN A 86 -7.79 -1.18 -10.50
N PRO A 87 -7.67 0.13 -10.79
CA PRO A 87 -6.37 0.79 -10.79
C PRO A 87 -5.75 0.73 -9.38
N LEU A 88 -4.43 0.61 -9.34
CA LEU A 88 -3.64 0.55 -8.09
C LEU A 88 -3.98 1.71 -7.13
N LEU A 89 -4.29 2.88 -7.67
CA LEU A 89 -4.73 4.06 -6.93
C LEU A 89 -5.99 3.82 -6.08
N ASP A 90 -6.96 3.06 -6.57
CA ASP A 90 -8.19 2.77 -5.83
C ASP A 90 -7.91 1.83 -4.64
N ARG A 91 -6.93 0.92 -4.78
CA ARG A 91 -6.49 0.07 -3.66
C ARG A 91 -5.78 0.90 -2.60
N ILE A 92 -4.95 1.86 -3.02
CA ILE A 92 -4.29 2.80 -2.10
C ILE A 92 -5.33 3.65 -1.37
N ARG A 93 -6.36 4.17 -2.07
CA ARG A 93 -7.51 4.87 -1.48
C ARG A 93 -8.21 4.07 -0.39
N ALA A 94 -8.45 2.79 -0.64
CA ALA A 94 -9.11 1.92 0.32
C ALA A 94 -8.23 1.63 1.55
N LEU A 95 -6.90 1.55 1.37
CA LEU A 95 -5.96 1.18 2.41
C LEU A 95 -5.52 2.36 3.30
N ALA A 96 -5.34 3.54 2.70
CA ALA A 96 -4.84 4.74 3.36
C ALA A 96 -5.51 6.00 2.77
N PRO A 97 -6.79 6.24 3.10
CA PRO A 97 -7.50 7.43 2.63
C PRO A 97 -6.87 8.74 3.13
N ASP A 98 -6.16 8.67 4.26
CA ASP A 98 -5.36 9.75 4.85
C ASP A 98 -4.26 10.26 3.91
N LEU A 99 -3.67 9.40 3.07
CA LEU A 99 -2.59 9.80 2.15
C LEU A 99 -3.06 10.60 0.94
N LEU A 100 -4.37 10.77 0.78
CA LEU A 100 -4.99 11.35 -0.42
C LEU A 100 -5.87 12.56 -0.12
N ASN A 101 -6.11 12.83 1.16
CA ASN A 101 -6.74 14.06 1.59
C ASN A 101 -5.62 15.05 1.93
N ASP A 102 -5.62 16.18 1.22
CA ASP A 102 -4.86 17.40 1.56
C ASP A 102 -5.53 18.12 2.73
#